data_AF-A0A943IT30-F1
#
_entry.id   AF-A0A943IT30-F1
#
_cell.length_a   1.000
_cell.length_b   1.000
_cell.length_c   1.000
_cell.angle_alpha   90.00
_cell.angle_beta   90.00
_cell.angle_gamma   90.00
#
_symmetry.space_group_name_H-M   'P 1'
#
loop_
_entity.id
_entity.type
_entity.pdbx_description
1 polymer ?
#
loop_
_entity_poly.entity_id
_entity_poly.type
_entity_poly.pdbx_seq_one_letter_code
_entity_poly.pdbx_strand_id
1 'polypeptide(L)'
;MLTTLAAPAFAKTWHIEDGDITVKAGETKGTNKVSQGANQEVEDTDTIITNRNEGTASSNTVTIDANGKNDKVEVTLKDVNIDTSSRNKAAVSVTGEGDTNIKLNGDNALKSDTYRSGIYGSGSLTISGGTITANGDDGGSGIYSSGGVTISGGSTVTANGGNGGSIGGGSGIYSNGSVTISGGTVNAAGGDGKDGYGGDGIRSSSGGVTISGGTVTANGGNSTNSSGGYGISSLDVAISGGTVTANGGDSKDGYGGDGIHSNDIDLSGSLELTAKAGSPNGKALSQNGRELDLDTIKDKLGPGAKVTATDANGETKQVSIPRPVEPEGPVIPGDSSSSSDGGSAAPSAPAFSLPGLTVTDKDGQRISYTSTQSGNTLTVCVGRFTASFRISLAALRQLRAEGIETITFQTILCSTTLSVDELLAMGGEDAEVVLTHHIRSSTLTVGGKAV
;
A
#
# COMPACT_ATOMS: atom_id res chain seq x y z
N MET A 1 -19.18 18.80 44.22
CA MET A 1 -18.35 18.26 43.13
C MET A 1 -19.27 18.11 41.93
N LEU A 2 -19.21 19.06 40.99
CA LEU A 2 -20.09 19.06 39.82
C LEU A 2 -19.44 18.11 38.80
N THR A 3 -19.90 16.87 38.75
CA THR A 3 -19.54 15.95 37.66
C THR A 3 -20.23 16.45 36.40
N THR A 4 -19.54 17.25 35.61
CA THR A 4 -19.94 17.56 34.24
C THR A 4 -19.98 16.25 33.47
N LEU A 5 -21.19 15.78 33.17
CA LEU A 5 -21.41 14.71 32.19
C LEU A 5 -20.84 15.21 30.86
N ALA A 6 -19.73 14.64 30.40
CA ALA A 6 -19.26 14.84 29.04
C ALA A 6 -20.39 14.37 28.10
N ALA A 7 -20.95 15.31 27.33
CA ALA A 7 -21.86 14.94 26.26
C ALA A 7 -21.08 14.05 25.28
N PRO A 8 -21.69 12.97 24.75
CA PRO A 8 -21.01 12.13 23.77
C PRO A 8 -20.57 13.00 22.60
N ALA A 9 -19.29 12.90 22.23
CA ALA A 9 -18.77 13.52 21.02
C ALA A 9 -19.58 12.98 19.83
N PHE A 10 -20.18 13.88 19.05
CA PHE A 10 -20.91 13.53 17.84
C PHE A 10 -20.00 13.78 16.65
N ALA A 11 -19.90 12.80 15.75
CA ALA A 11 -19.19 12.93 14.49
C ALA A 11 -19.72 14.12 13.69
N LYS A 12 -18.95 15.21 13.65
CA LYS A 12 -19.30 16.41 12.89
C LYS A 12 -18.57 16.41 11.56
N THR A 13 -19.29 16.77 10.50
CA THR A 13 -18.69 17.07 9.21
C THR A 13 -18.19 18.51 9.18
N TRP A 14 -16.92 18.69 8.84
CA TRP A 14 -16.25 19.99 8.77
C TRP A 14 -16.06 20.41 7.31
N HIS A 15 -16.59 21.57 6.94
CA HIS A 15 -16.49 22.09 5.58
C HIS A 15 -15.27 23.00 5.44
N ILE A 16 -14.28 22.63 4.62
CA ILE A 16 -13.00 23.35 4.51
C ILE A 16 -13.14 24.80 4.03
N GLU A 17 -14.28 25.17 3.44
CA GLU A 17 -14.57 26.54 3.04
C GLU A 17 -14.80 27.49 4.22
N ASP A 18 -15.16 26.98 5.40
CA ASP A 18 -15.48 27.80 6.59
C ASP A 18 -14.24 28.34 7.34
N GLY A 19 -13.04 27.92 6.94
CA GLY A 19 -11.78 28.40 7.50
C GLY A 19 -10.76 27.28 7.68
N ASP A 20 -9.54 27.68 8.07
CA ASP A 20 -8.47 26.75 8.47
C ASP A 20 -8.99 25.81 9.58
N ILE A 21 -8.78 24.50 9.42
CA ILE A 21 -9.20 23.48 10.38
C ILE A 21 -7.96 22.98 11.12
N THR A 22 -8.04 22.91 12.45
CA THR A 22 -7.02 22.26 13.29
C THR A 22 -7.64 21.10 14.04
N VAL A 23 -7.05 19.91 13.91
CA VAL A 23 -7.44 18.68 14.62
C VAL A 23 -6.32 18.30 15.57
N LYS A 24 -6.64 18.06 16.84
CA LYS A 24 -5.71 17.62 17.89
C LYS A 24 -6.20 16.32 18.51
N ALA A 25 -5.32 15.62 19.22
CA ALA A 25 -5.74 14.50 20.07
C ALA A 25 -6.74 14.97 21.15
N GLY A 26 -7.81 14.20 21.34
CA GLY A 26 -8.80 14.45 22.38
C GLY A 26 -8.33 14.04 23.77
N GLU A 27 -9.07 14.43 24.80
CA GLU A 27 -8.80 13.98 26.17
C GLU A 27 -9.33 12.56 26.40
N THR A 28 -10.35 12.17 25.63
CA THR A 28 -10.93 10.84 25.65
C THR A 28 -10.27 9.96 24.57
N LYS A 29 -9.99 8.70 24.91
CA LYS A 29 -9.40 7.77 23.94
C LYS A 29 -10.31 7.62 22.72
N GLY A 30 -9.77 7.87 21.53
CA GLY A 30 -10.49 7.76 20.26
C GLY A 30 -11.28 9.02 19.88
N THR A 31 -11.16 10.12 20.64
CA THR A 31 -11.70 11.42 20.26
C THR A 31 -10.60 12.34 19.75
N ASN A 32 -11.01 13.35 18.97
CA ASN A 32 -10.20 14.48 18.56
C ASN A 32 -10.75 15.76 19.18
N LYS A 33 -9.92 16.80 19.28
CA LYS A 33 -10.36 18.19 19.47
C LYS A 33 -10.22 18.95 18.17
N VAL A 34 -11.32 19.50 17.66
CA VAL A 34 -11.34 20.18 16.36
C VAL A 34 -11.71 21.64 16.54
N SER A 35 -10.93 22.55 15.94
CA SER A 35 -11.28 23.97 15.78
C SER A 35 -11.28 24.37 14.32
N GLN A 36 -12.04 25.41 13.99
CA GLN A 36 -12.12 25.94 12.63
C GLN A 36 -12.25 27.46 12.62
N GLY A 37 -11.34 28.14 11.91
CA GLY A 37 -11.30 29.60 11.86
C GLY A 37 -11.18 30.22 13.26
N ALA A 38 -12.11 31.12 13.60
CA ALA A 38 -12.16 31.75 14.93
C ALA A 38 -13.04 30.99 15.94
N ASN A 39 -13.60 29.83 15.58
CA ASN A 39 -14.47 29.06 16.45
C ASN A 39 -13.68 28.28 17.52
N GLN A 40 -14.32 28.02 18.66
CA GLN A 40 -13.71 27.27 19.75
C GLN A 40 -13.50 25.79 19.39
N GLU A 41 -12.53 25.17 20.07
CA GLU A 41 -12.28 23.73 20.00
C GLU A 41 -13.48 22.94 20.55
N VAL A 42 -13.88 21.89 19.84
CA VAL A 42 -14.92 20.95 20.26
C VAL A 42 -14.39 19.52 20.20
N GLU A 43 -14.81 18.66 21.13
CA GLU A 43 -14.53 17.22 20.99
C GLU A 43 -15.37 16.61 19.86
N ASP A 44 -14.73 15.74 19.09
CA ASP A 44 -15.27 15.09 17.91
C ASP A 44 -14.77 13.64 17.83
N THR A 45 -15.55 12.78 17.18
CA THR A 45 -15.20 11.39 16.91
C THR A 45 -15.36 11.16 15.42
N ASP A 46 -14.48 10.37 14.80
CA ASP A 46 -14.54 10.14 13.35
C ASP A 46 -14.54 11.46 12.56
N THR A 47 -13.61 12.36 12.87
CA THR A 47 -13.54 13.69 12.24
C THR A 47 -13.47 13.58 10.72
N ILE A 48 -14.49 14.08 10.04
CA ILE A 48 -14.58 14.15 8.58
C ILE A 48 -14.43 15.59 8.13
N ILE A 49 -13.46 15.84 7.26
CA ILE A 49 -13.27 17.12 6.56
C ILE A 49 -13.67 16.92 5.10
N THR A 50 -14.45 17.85 4.55
CA THR A 50 -14.98 17.78 3.17
C THR A 50 -15.09 19.15 2.53
N ASN A 51 -15.11 19.23 1.21
CA ASN A 51 -15.66 20.39 0.51
C ASN A 51 -17.19 20.29 0.46
N ARG A 52 -17.88 21.44 0.44
CA ARG A 52 -19.30 21.53 0.02
C ARG A 52 -19.44 21.37 -1.48
N ASN A 53 -18.47 21.87 -2.23
CA ASN A 53 -18.42 21.76 -3.69
C ASN A 53 -17.00 21.37 -4.12
N GLU A 54 -16.85 20.10 -4.52
CA GLU A 54 -15.59 19.48 -4.92
C GLU A 54 -14.91 20.21 -6.10
N GLY A 55 -15.71 20.86 -6.96
CA GLY A 55 -15.22 21.60 -8.12
C GLY A 55 -14.56 22.95 -7.78
N THR A 56 -14.64 23.42 -6.52
CA THR A 56 -14.03 24.68 -6.09
C THR A 56 -13.00 24.42 -5.00
N ALA A 57 -11.72 24.64 -5.31
CA ALA A 57 -10.64 24.50 -4.35
C ALA A 57 -10.75 25.56 -3.24
N SER A 58 -10.54 25.14 -2.00
CA SER A 58 -10.42 26.05 -0.85
C SER A 58 -8.96 26.46 -0.67
N SER A 59 -8.72 27.71 -0.28
CA SER A 59 -7.38 28.16 0.13
C SER A 59 -7.13 27.97 1.63
N ASN A 60 -8.05 27.37 2.36
CA ASN A 60 -7.85 27.05 3.77
C ASN A 60 -7.01 25.78 3.92
N THR A 61 -6.40 25.64 5.09
CA THR A 61 -5.47 24.56 5.44
C THR A 61 -6.09 23.60 6.44
N VAL A 62 -5.60 22.36 6.44
CA VAL A 62 -5.84 21.40 7.52
C VAL A 62 -4.54 21.20 8.30
N THR A 63 -4.60 21.43 9.60
CA THR A 63 -3.51 21.11 10.53
C THR A 63 -3.94 19.96 11.42
N ILE A 64 -3.13 18.91 11.52
CA ILE A 64 -3.35 17.76 12.39
C ILE A 64 -2.21 17.73 13.39
N ASP A 65 -2.50 17.83 14.68
CA ASP A 65 -1.52 18.08 15.73
C ASP A 65 -1.56 16.98 16.79
N ALA A 66 -0.61 16.04 16.68
CA ALA A 66 -0.41 14.91 17.58
C ALA A 66 0.80 15.17 18.50
N ASN A 67 0.68 16.14 19.42
CA ASN A 67 1.82 16.65 20.20
C ASN A 67 2.54 15.59 21.05
N GLY A 68 1.81 14.70 21.71
CA GLY A 68 2.38 13.65 22.56
C GLY A 68 2.83 12.44 21.75
N LYS A 69 3.93 11.79 22.15
CA LYS A 69 4.42 10.54 21.53
C LYS A 69 3.41 9.40 21.49
N ASN A 70 2.46 9.40 22.42
CA ASN A 70 1.40 8.39 22.50
C ASN A 70 0.05 8.92 21.99
N ASP A 71 0.03 10.15 21.48
CA ASP A 71 -1.16 10.73 20.90
C ASP A 71 -1.44 10.02 19.57
N LYS A 72 -2.72 9.79 19.32
CA LYS A 72 -3.20 9.25 18.06
C LYS A 72 -4.29 10.15 17.54
N VAL A 73 -4.10 10.71 16.35
CA VAL A 73 -5.09 11.54 15.69
C VAL A 73 -5.55 10.86 14.41
N GLU A 74 -6.84 10.62 14.29
CA GLU A 74 -7.45 10.02 13.10
C GLU A 74 -8.33 11.04 12.40
N VAL A 75 -8.04 11.32 11.13
CA VAL A 75 -8.81 12.27 10.32
C VAL A 75 -9.21 11.60 9.01
N THR A 76 -10.47 11.79 8.62
CA THR A 76 -10.94 11.42 7.29
C THR A 76 -11.02 12.65 6.41
N LEU A 77 -10.25 12.66 5.32
CA LEU A 77 -10.45 13.61 4.23
C LEU A 77 -11.42 12.98 3.23
N LYS A 78 -12.55 13.62 3.01
CA LYS A 78 -13.59 13.16 2.10
C LYS A 78 -13.80 14.19 1.00
N ASP A 79 -13.46 13.85 -0.23
CA ASP A 79 -13.68 14.72 -1.39
C ASP A 79 -13.13 16.15 -1.17
N VAL A 80 -11.95 16.24 -0.55
CA VAL A 80 -11.32 17.50 -0.15
C VAL A 80 -10.45 18.03 -1.29
N ASN A 81 -10.68 19.29 -1.67
CA ASN A 81 -9.91 20.03 -2.66
C ASN A 81 -9.34 21.30 -2.03
N ILE A 82 -8.02 21.32 -1.79
CA ILE A 82 -7.28 22.42 -1.18
C ILE A 82 -6.18 22.91 -2.12
N ASP A 83 -6.16 24.20 -2.39
CA ASP A 83 -5.09 24.89 -3.13
C ASP A 83 -4.57 26.07 -2.31
N THR A 84 -3.41 25.88 -1.68
CA THR A 84 -2.75 26.88 -0.83
C THR A 84 -1.63 27.63 -1.54
N SER A 85 -1.60 27.61 -2.88
CA SER A 85 -0.58 28.28 -3.73
C SER A 85 -0.41 29.80 -3.51
N SER A 86 -1.23 30.40 -2.65
CA SER A 86 -1.16 31.83 -2.28
C SER A 86 -0.82 32.08 -0.80
N ARG A 87 -0.54 31.04 0.00
CA ARG A 87 -0.59 31.12 1.47
C ARG A 87 0.71 30.76 2.20
N ASN A 88 1.77 30.44 1.49
CA ASN A 88 3.08 30.00 1.97
C ASN A 88 3.02 28.79 2.92
N LYS A 89 2.01 27.93 2.72
CA LYS A 89 1.65 26.81 3.60
C LYS A 89 1.43 25.53 2.81
N ALA A 90 1.61 24.39 3.48
CA ALA A 90 1.15 23.10 2.99
C ALA A 90 -0.38 23.03 3.06
N ALA A 91 -1.01 22.31 2.12
CA ALA A 91 -2.46 22.07 2.13
C ALA A 91 -2.89 21.29 3.38
N VAL A 92 -2.15 20.23 3.69
CA VAL A 92 -2.29 19.45 4.93
C VAL A 92 -0.94 19.41 5.65
N SER A 93 -0.94 19.83 6.91
CA SER A 93 0.22 19.77 7.79
C SER A 93 -0.07 18.86 8.98
N VAL A 94 0.79 17.88 9.23
CA VAL A 94 0.79 17.04 10.42
C VAL A 94 1.95 17.47 11.31
N THR A 95 1.66 17.84 12.55
CA THR A 95 2.63 18.28 13.54
C THR A 95 2.63 17.37 14.77
N GLY A 96 3.75 17.36 15.49
CA GLY A 96 3.92 16.58 16.71
C GLY A 96 4.68 15.26 16.52
N GLU A 97 4.86 14.55 17.62
CA GLU A 97 5.63 13.29 17.69
C GLU A 97 4.73 12.04 17.67
N GLY A 98 3.42 12.20 17.83
CA GLY A 98 2.44 11.12 17.86
C GLY A 98 2.05 10.60 16.47
N ASP A 99 1.29 9.50 16.48
CA ASP A 99 0.86 8.82 15.26
C ASP A 99 -0.35 9.54 14.65
N THR A 100 -0.26 9.85 13.36
CA THR A 100 -1.38 10.43 12.61
C THR A 100 -1.82 9.52 11.48
N ASN A 101 -3.12 9.23 11.48
CA ASN A 101 -3.78 8.46 10.44
C ASN A 101 -4.67 9.38 9.60
N ILE A 102 -4.29 9.56 8.34
CA ILE A 102 -5.12 10.22 7.33
C ILE A 102 -5.84 9.13 6.55
N LYS A 103 -7.15 9.01 6.80
CA LYS A 103 -8.05 8.18 6.02
C LYS A 103 -8.56 9.01 4.84
N LEU A 104 -8.53 8.46 3.65
CA LEU A 104 -9.06 9.10 2.46
C LEU A 104 -10.39 8.44 2.11
N ASN A 105 -11.34 9.27 1.73
CA ASN A 105 -12.60 8.85 1.16
C ASN A 105 -12.86 9.70 -0.10
N GLY A 106 -13.31 9.04 -1.16
CA GLY A 106 -13.49 9.69 -2.46
C GLY A 106 -12.19 10.33 -2.99
N ASP A 107 -12.33 11.42 -3.74
CA ASP A 107 -11.25 12.02 -4.52
C ASP A 107 -10.72 13.30 -3.86
N ASN A 108 -9.52 13.21 -3.27
CA ASN A 108 -8.90 14.33 -2.56
C ASN A 108 -7.76 14.94 -3.41
N ALA A 109 -7.74 16.26 -3.55
CA ALA A 109 -6.71 17.00 -4.27
C ALA A 109 -6.09 18.07 -3.36
N LEU A 110 -4.79 17.93 -3.12
CA LEU A 110 -4.01 18.82 -2.27
C LEU A 110 -2.90 19.46 -3.07
N LYS A 111 -2.90 20.78 -3.15
CA LYS A 111 -1.85 21.55 -3.80
C LYS A 111 -1.33 22.62 -2.85
N SER A 112 -0.02 22.64 -2.67
CA SER A 112 0.63 23.56 -1.75
C SER A 112 1.22 24.79 -2.45
N ASP A 113 1.76 25.73 -1.68
CA ASP A 113 2.54 26.86 -2.19
C ASP A 113 3.98 26.49 -2.53
N THR A 114 4.64 27.40 -3.25
CA THR A 114 6.05 27.44 -3.61
C THR A 114 6.94 26.84 -2.52
N TYR A 115 7.77 25.86 -2.91
CA TYR A 115 8.68 25.13 -2.01
C TYR A 115 8.01 24.32 -0.88
N ARG A 116 6.68 24.20 -0.86
CA ARG A 116 5.94 23.41 0.14
C ARG A 116 5.50 22.08 -0.43
N SER A 117 5.39 21.11 0.48
CA SER A 117 4.89 19.79 0.14
C SER A 117 3.37 19.74 0.17
N GLY A 118 2.74 18.95 -0.71
CA GLY A 118 1.28 18.76 -0.75
C GLY A 118 0.75 18.32 0.62
N ILE A 119 1.38 17.28 1.17
CA ILE A 119 1.26 16.88 2.57
C ILE A 119 2.62 17.06 3.24
N TYR A 120 2.64 17.70 4.41
CA TYR A 120 3.84 17.83 5.23
C TYR A 120 3.61 17.19 6.59
N GLY A 121 4.51 16.32 7.05
CA GLY A 121 4.49 15.74 8.39
C GLY A 121 5.80 16.01 9.15
N SER A 122 5.71 16.56 10.36
CA SER A 122 6.86 16.61 11.29
C SER A 122 7.10 15.27 12.02
N GLY A 123 6.11 14.39 12.03
CA GLY A 123 6.14 13.05 12.60
C GLY A 123 5.82 11.98 11.55
N SER A 124 5.45 10.78 12.02
CA SER A 124 5.07 9.68 11.13
C SER A 124 3.68 9.90 10.52
N LEU A 125 3.55 9.57 9.23
CA LEU A 125 2.32 9.69 8.45
C LEU A 125 1.82 8.30 8.06
N THR A 126 0.56 8.00 8.36
CA THR A 126 -0.13 6.82 7.82
C THR A 126 -1.26 7.26 6.89
N ILE A 127 -1.26 6.74 5.66
CA ILE A 127 -2.27 6.99 4.62
C ILE A 127 -3.01 5.68 4.32
N SER A 128 -4.35 5.74 4.33
CA SER A 128 -5.22 4.57 4.16
C SER A 128 -6.55 4.94 3.50
N GLY A 129 -7.14 4.01 2.74
CA GLY A 129 -8.39 4.24 2.00
C GLY A 129 -8.30 5.25 0.84
N GLY A 130 -9.38 5.36 0.08
CA GLY A 130 -9.72 6.43 -0.87
C GLY A 130 -8.67 6.80 -1.94
N THR A 131 -8.84 7.98 -2.55
CA THR A 131 -7.91 8.54 -3.52
C THR A 131 -7.36 9.86 -3.01
N ILE A 132 -6.05 10.09 -3.21
CA ILE A 132 -5.42 11.39 -2.99
C ILE A 132 -4.46 11.74 -4.12
N THR A 133 -4.47 13.01 -4.51
CA THR A 133 -3.45 13.64 -5.33
C THR A 133 -2.78 14.73 -4.49
N ALA A 134 -1.54 14.50 -4.07
CA ALA A 134 -0.73 15.44 -3.30
C ALA A 134 0.37 16.04 -4.19
N ASN A 135 0.26 17.35 -4.47
CA ASN A 135 1.18 18.08 -5.32
C ASN A 135 2.05 19.00 -4.48
N GLY A 136 3.36 18.78 -4.52
CA GLY A 136 4.34 19.79 -4.15
C GLY A 136 4.40 20.88 -5.22
N ASP A 137 4.68 22.10 -4.79
CA ASP A 137 4.96 23.22 -5.69
C ASP A 137 6.47 23.29 -5.98
N ASP A 138 6.97 24.38 -6.58
CA ASP A 138 8.38 24.54 -6.99
C ASP A 138 9.40 23.91 -6.03
N GLY A 139 9.96 22.75 -6.38
CA GLY A 139 10.92 21.96 -5.55
C GLY A 139 10.37 21.31 -4.28
N GLY A 140 9.10 21.54 -3.91
CA GLY A 140 8.40 20.88 -2.83
C GLY A 140 8.03 19.43 -3.17
N SER A 141 7.98 18.54 -2.18
CA SER A 141 7.62 17.14 -2.41
C SER A 141 6.11 16.94 -2.50
N GLY A 142 5.62 15.88 -3.15
CA GLY A 142 4.19 15.54 -3.09
C GLY A 142 3.75 15.26 -1.65
N ILE A 143 4.46 14.32 -1.02
CA ILE A 143 4.29 13.95 0.39
C ILE A 143 5.66 14.00 1.06
N TYR A 144 5.77 14.75 2.14
CA TYR A 144 6.97 14.82 2.96
C TYR A 144 6.68 14.41 4.41
N SER A 145 7.57 13.63 5.02
CA SER A 145 7.56 13.34 6.45
C SER A 145 8.98 13.38 7.02
N SER A 146 9.20 14.05 8.15
CA SER A 146 10.44 13.88 8.92
C SER A 146 10.46 12.62 9.80
N GLY A 147 9.32 11.95 9.97
CA GLY A 147 9.21 10.59 10.51
C GLY A 147 9.15 9.56 9.38
N GLY A 148 8.36 8.50 9.56
CA GLY A 148 8.08 7.50 8.52
C GLY A 148 6.83 7.81 7.70
N VAL A 149 6.73 7.26 6.49
CA VAL A 149 5.51 7.23 5.67
C VAL A 149 5.03 5.80 5.54
N THR A 150 3.79 5.52 5.94
CA THR A 150 3.14 4.22 5.77
C THR A 150 1.92 4.36 4.86
N ILE A 151 1.87 3.57 3.80
CA ILE A 151 0.72 3.48 2.88
C ILE A 151 0.17 2.06 2.95
N SER A 152 -1.13 1.96 3.19
CA SER A 152 -1.84 0.69 3.36
C SER A 152 -2.84 0.44 2.24
N GLY A 153 -3.38 -0.78 2.20
CA GLY A 153 -4.33 -1.22 1.17
C GLY A 153 -5.58 -0.33 1.07
N GLY A 154 -6.19 -0.33 -0.11
CA GLY A 154 -7.41 0.44 -0.39
C GLY A 154 -7.18 1.91 -0.74
N SER A 155 -5.94 2.39 -0.71
CA SER A 155 -5.57 3.74 -1.16
C SER A 155 -5.14 3.80 -2.62
N THR A 156 -5.48 4.88 -3.31
CA THR A 156 -4.85 5.34 -4.53
C THR A 156 -4.13 6.66 -4.24
N VAL A 157 -2.81 6.62 -4.13
CA VAL A 157 -1.97 7.77 -3.79
C VAL A 157 -1.22 8.24 -5.02
N THR A 158 -1.52 9.44 -5.49
CA THR A 158 -0.70 10.16 -6.48
C THR A 158 0.08 11.24 -5.76
N ALA A 159 1.40 11.15 -5.75
CA ALA A 159 2.27 12.09 -5.06
C ALA A 159 3.27 12.68 -6.06
N ASN A 160 3.10 13.97 -6.37
CA ASN A 160 3.90 14.66 -7.39
C ASN A 160 4.79 15.69 -6.71
N GLY A 161 6.10 15.54 -6.85
CA GLY A 161 7.05 16.59 -6.51
C GLY A 161 6.99 17.72 -7.53
N GLY A 162 7.13 18.95 -7.07
CA GLY A 162 7.13 20.10 -7.95
C GLY A 162 8.49 20.35 -8.59
N ASN A 163 8.47 20.96 -9.77
CA ASN A 163 9.66 21.23 -10.57
C ASN A 163 10.46 22.36 -9.93
N GLY A 164 11.77 22.21 -9.75
CA GLY A 164 12.56 23.20 -9.01
C GLY A 164 13.43 24.12 -9.86
N GLY A 165 13.67 23.79 -11.14
CA GLY A 165 14.77 24.44 -11.85
C GLY A 165 16.07 24.36 -11.03
N SER A 166 16.83 25.45 -10.92
CA SER A 166 18.16 25.42 -10.26
C SER A 166 18.18 24.94 -8.80
N ILE A 167 17.04 24.95 -8.07
CA ILE A 167 16.99 24.41 -6.70
C ILE A 167 16.84 22.88 -6.63
N GLY A 168 16.51 22.22 -7.75
CA GLY A 168 16.21 20.81 -7.84
C GLY A 168 14.73 20.49 -7.60
N GLY A 169 14.21 19.48 -8.30
CA GLY A 169 12.83 19.04 -8.18
C GLY A 169 12.56 18.34 -6.84
N GLY A 170 11.34 18.51 -6.34
CA GLY A 170 10.89 17.81 -5.15
C GLY A 170 10.61 16.33 -5.42
N SER A 171 10.66 15.49 -4.40
CA SER A 171 10.32 14.07 -4.55
C SER A 171 8.81 13.84 -4.63
N GLY A 172 8.37 12.73 -5.22
CA GLY A 172 6.98 12.30 -5.10
C GLY A 172 6.63 12.03 -3.63
N ILE A 173 7.33 11.06 -3.03
CA ILE A 173 7.27 10.75 -1.60
C ILE A 173 8.66 10.86 -1.00
N TYR A 174 8.80 11.64 0.07
CA TYR A 174 10.06 11.77 0.82
C TYR A 174 9.82 11.59 2.32
N SER A 175 10.47 10.58 2.90
CA SER A 175 10.60 10.37 4.33
C SER A 175 12.04 10.57 4.81
N ASN A 176 12.24 11.25 5.94
CA ASN A 176 13.53 11.15 6.63
C ASN A 176 13.68 9.79 7.31
N GLY A 177 12.59 9.22 7.85
CA GLY A 177 12.53 7.85 8.37
C GLY A 177 12.35 6.80 7.27
N SER A 178 11.51 5.79 7.50
CA SER A 178 11.22 4.72 6.53
C SER A 178 9.98 5.01 5.66
N VAL A 179 9.95 4.47 4.44
CA VAL A 179 8.72 4.37 3.63
C VAL A 179 8.26 2.92 3.59
N THR A 180 7.02 2.66 4.00
CA THR A 180 6.40 1.31 3.98
C THR A 180 5.15 1.33 3.12
N ILE A 181 5.08 0.46 2.12
CA ILE A 181 3.92 0.28 1.24
C ILE A 181 3.49 -1.18 1.30
N SER A 182 2.31 -1.43 1.87
CA SER A 182 1.76 -2.79 2.04
C SER A 182 0.65 -3.13 1.05
N GLY A 183 0.13 -2.14 0.32
CA GLY A 183 -0.96 -2.31 -0.63
C GLY A 183 -1.38 -1.00 -1.29
N GLY A 184 -2.48 -1.06 -2.04
CA GLY A 184 -3.03 0.10 -2.76
C GLY A 184 -2.36 0.34 -4.11
N THR A 185 -2.67 1.48 -4.73
CA THR A 185 -2.00 1.99 -5.93
C THR A 185 -1.23 3.24 -5.54
N VAL A 186 0.08 3.27 -5.76
CA VAL A 186 0.94 4.41 -5.44
C VAL A 186 1.62 4.87 -6.71
N ASN A 187 1.41 6.12 -7.11
CA ASN A 187 2.09 6.77 -8.23
C ASN A 187 2.87 7.97 -7.68
N ALA A 188 4.16 7.79 -7.47
CA ALA A 188 5.06 8.79 -6.91
C ALA A 188 6.00 9.30 -8.01
N ALA A 189 5.87 10.57 -8.38
CA ALA A 189 6.67 11.20 -9.42
C ALA A 189 7.49 12.35 -8.83
N GLY A 190 8.80 12.32 -9.03
CA GLY A 190 9.66 13.45 -8.71
C GLY A 190 9.53 14.57 -9.75
N GLY A 191 9.75 15.80 -9.30
CA GLY A 191 9.75 16.99 -10.14
C GLY A 191 11.05 17.15 -10.94
N ASP A 192 10.99 17.91 -12.02
CA ASP A 192 12.14 18.18 -12.88
C ASP A 192 13.07 19.26 -12.29
N GLY A 193 14.37 19.04 -12.44
CA GLY A 193 15.43 19.88 -11.91
C GLY A 193 16.03 20.89 -12.90
N LYS A 194 15.86 20.82 -14.23
CA LYS A 194 16.63 21.66 -15.19
C LYS A 194 18.13 21.80 -14.83
N ASP A 195 18.56 22.87 -14.14
CA ASP A 195 19.95 23.05 -13.66
C ASP A 195 20.25 22.34 -12.33
N GLY A 196 19.22 22.08 -11.52
CA GLY A 196 19.27 21.26 -10.32
C GLY A 196 18.99 19.78 -10.62
N TYR A 197 19.04 18.96 -9.56
CA TYR A 197 18.73 17.54 -9.62
C TYR A 197 17.25 17.31 -9.89
N GLY A 198 16.93 16.25 -10.65
CA GLY A 198 15.57 15.72 -10.66
C GLY A 198 15.19 15.18 -9.28
N GLY A 199 13.94 15.34 -8.89
CA GLY A 199 13.42 14.79 -7.64
C GLY A 199 13.24 13.28 -7.74
N ASP A 200 13.34 12.58 -6.62
CA ASP A 200 13.15 11.13 -6.59
C ASP A 200 11.65 10.75 -6.63
N GLY A 201 11.28 9.62 -7.21
CA GLY A 201 9.92 9.09 -7.09
C GLY A 201 9.58 8.81 -5.62
N ILE A 202 10.32 7.88 -5.01
CA ILE A 202 10.24 7.54 -3.58
C ILE A 202 11.62 7.66 -2.94
N ARG A 203 11.72 8.41 -1.84
CA ARG A 203 12.97 8.62 -1.11
C ARG A 203 12.83 8.36 0.38
N SER A 204 13.81 7.67 0.94
CA SER A 204 14.06 7.58 2.37
C SER A 204 15.50 7.96 2.68
N SER A 205 15.73 8.92 3.59
CA SER A 205 17.09 9.41 3.89
C SER A 205 17.82 8.65 5.02
N SER A 206 17.10 8.14 6.03
CA SER A 206 17.72 7.43 7.17
C SER A 206 17.11 6.08 7.49
N GLY A 207 15.97 5.74 6.88
CA GLY A 207 15.34 4.43 6.97
C GLY A 207 15.52 3.60 5.70
N GLY A 208 14.70 2.55 5.59
CA GLY A 208 14.54 1.76 4.38
C GLY A 208 13.26 2.09 3.62
N VAL A 209 13.18 1.64 2.37
CA VAL A 209 11.92 1.52 1.61
C VAL A 209 11.50 0.06 1.60
N THR A 210 10.32 -0.24 2.14
CA THR A 210 9.75 -1.60 2.16
C THR A 210 8.46 -1.63 1.35
N ILE A 211 8.39 -2.52 0.36
CA ILE A 211 7.19 -2.75 -0.46
C ILE A 211 6.81 -4.23 -0.38
N SER A 212 5.67 -4.54 0.23
CA SER A 212 5.18 -5.92 0.38
C SER A 212 3.93 -6.22 -0.45
N GLY A 213 3.33 -5.21 -1.07
CA GLY A 213 2.15 -5.38 -1.91
C GLY A 213 1.69 -4.10 -2.62
N GLY A 214 0.64 -4.24 -3.43
CA GLY A 214 0.05 -3.13 -4.20
C GLY A 214 0.66 -2.95 -5.59
N THR A 215 0.26 -1.85 -6.24
CA THR A 215 0.82 -1.39 -7.52
C THR A 215 1.57 -0.10 -7.27
N VAL A 216 2.89 -0.10 -7.37
CA VAL A 216 3.75 1.05 -7.10
C VAL A 216 4.44 1.49 -8.38
N THR A 217 4.27 2.74 -8.76
CA THR A 217 5.02 3.40 -9.82
C THR A 217 5.79 4.54 -9.20
N ALA A 218 7.12 4.48 -9.27
CA ALA A 218 8.03 5.47 -8.73
C ALA A 218 8.91 6.00 -9.87
N ASN A 219 8.70 7.26 -10.25
CA ASN A 219 9.40 7.89 -11.36
C ASN A 219 10.27 9.04 -10.84
N GLY A 220 11.57 8.97 -11.11
CA GLY A 220 12.47 10.10 -10.93
C GLY A 220 12.20 11.21 -11.94
N GLY A 221 12.34 12.46 -11.49
CA GLY A 221 12.25 13.64 -12.33
C GLY A 221 13.49 13.81 -13.20
N ASN A 222 13.37 14.53 -14.30
CA ASN A 222 14.46 14.75 -15.23
C ASN A 222 15.34 15.94 -14.82
N SER A 223 16.53 16.01 -15.40
CA SER A 223 17.40 17.19 -15.34
C SER A 223 17.92 17.55 -16.73
N THR A 224 18.43 18.77 -16.88
CA THR A 224 19.16 19.19 -18.08
C THR A 224 20.65 19.14 -17.81
N ASN A 225 21.12 19.86 -16.79
CA ASN A 225 22.55 20.10 -16.53
C ASN A 225 23.10 19.39 -15.29
N SER A 226 22.27 18.62 -14.57
CA SER A 226 22.64 17.88 -13.37
C SER A 226 22.24 16.40 -13.51
N SER A 227 21.88 15.72 -12.41
CA SER A 227 21.44 14.33 -12.46
C SER A 227 19.92 14.22 -12.45
N GLY A 228 19.38 13.26 -13.21
CA GLY A 228 18.00 12.84 -13.04
C GLY A 228 17.77 12.21 -11.66
N GLY A 229 16.54 12.28 -11.18
CA GLY A 229 16.15 11.70 -9.90
C GLY A 229 16.05 10.17 -9.98
N TYR A 230 16.12 9.52 -8.85
CA TYR A 230 15.95 8.07 -8.76
C TYR A 230 14.47 7.69 -8.81
N GLY A 231 14.15 6.50 -9.33
CA GLY A 231 12.80 5.94 -9.14
C GLY A 231 12.55 5.70 -7.65
N ILE A 232 13.39 4.88 -7.02
CA ILE A 232 13.42 4.62 -5.57
C ILE A 232 14.84 4.84 -5.04
N SER A 233 14.99 5.60 -3.95
CA SER A 233 16.29 5.84 -3.30
C SER A 233 16.20 5.68 -1.79
N SER A 234 17.06 4.83 -1.21
CA SER A 234 17.12 4.59 0.23
C SER A 234 18.42 3.90 0.65
N LEU A 235 18.73 3.87 1.95
CA LEU A 235 19.83 3.07 2.48
C LEU A 235 19.63 1.58 2.20
N ASP A 236 18.41 1.10 2.40
CA ASP A 236 18.00 -0.28 2.15
C ASP A 236 16.66 -0.30 1.40
N VAL A 237 16.54 -1.15 0.39
CA VAL A 237 15.29 -1.37 -0.35
C VAL A 237 14.90 -2.84 -0.26
N ALA A 238 13.71 -3.11 0.29
CA ALA A 238 13.14 -4.45 0.37
C ALA A 238 11.83 -4.51 -0.42
N ILE A 239 11.75 -5.41 -1.41
CA ILE A 239 10.54 -5.65 -2.20
C ILE A 239 10.23 -7.14 -2.15
N SER A 240 9.07 -7.48 -1.59
CA SER A 240 8.65 -8.88 -1.37
C SER A 240 7.36 -9.27 -2.10
N GLY A 241 6.66 -8.29 -2.69
CA GLY A 241 5.39 -8.51 -3.38
C GLY A 241 4.88 -7.28 -4.12
N GLY A 242 3.76 -7.44 -4.81
CA GLY A 242 3.13 -6.39 -5.61
C GLY A 242 3.74 -6.21 -7.01
N THR A 243 3.20 -5.24 -7.74
CA THR A 243 3.71 -4.80 -9.04
C THR A 243 4.43 -3.47 -8.86
N VAL A 244 5.74 -3.44 -9.06
CA VAL A 244 6.58 -2.26 -8.86
C VAL A 244 7.20 -1.83 -10.18
N THR A 245 7.05 -0.55 -10.52
CA THR A 245 7.76 0.10 -11.62
C THR A 245 8.61 1.21 -11.03
N ALA A 246 9.94 1.15 -11.21
CA ALA A 246 10.88 2.12 -10.68
C ALA A 246 11.74 2.68 -11.81
N ASN A 247 11.47 3.91 -12.24
CA ASN A 247 12.14 4.52 -13.39
C ASN A 247 13.01 5.68 -12.91
N GLY A 248 14.30 5.65 -13.24
CA GLY A 248 15.19 6.80 -13.08
C GLY A 248 14.88 7.89 -14.10
N GLY A 249 15.07 9.15 -13.70
CA GLY A 249 14.90 10.30 -14.56
C GLY A 249 16.08 10.48 -15.52
N ASP A 250 15.82 11.03 -16.69
CA ASP A 250 16.84 11.32 -17.69
C ASP A 250 17.60 12.61 -17.36
N SER A 251 18.83 12.70 -17.85
CA SER A 251 19.58 13.95 -17.95
C SER A 251 20.16 14.14 -19.34
N LYS A 252 20.14 15.38 -19.83
CA LYS A 252 20.71 15.70 -21.16
C LYS A 252 22.23 15.80 -21.10
N ASP A 253 22.74 16.66 -20.22
CA ASP A 253 24.15 17.04 -20.15
C ASP A 253 24.84 16.50 -18.87
N GLY A 254 24.10 15.81 -17.98
CA GLY A 254 24.63 15.19 -16.76
C GLY A 254 24.40 13.68 -16.68
N TYR A 255 23.93 13.20 -15.52
CA TYR A 255 23.79 11.76 -15.23
C TYR A 255 22.33 11.31 -15.21
N GLY A 256 22.06 10.12 -15.71
CA GLY A 256 20.75 9.50 -15.57
C GLY A 256 20.54 9.00 -14.15
N GLY A 257 19.34 9.14 -13.64
CA GLY A 257 18.95 8.55 -12.36
C GLY A 257 18.88 7.03 -12.47
N ASP A 258 19.14 6.35 -11.36
CA ASP A 258 18.90 4.90 -11.26
C ASP A 258 17.40 4.61 -11.07
N GLY A 259 16.94 3.45 -11.56
CA GLY A 259 15.60 2.93 -11.27
C GLY A 259 15.42 2.72 -9.77
N ILE A 260 16.28 1.89 -9.18
CA ILE A 260 16.42 1.71 -7.72
C ILE A 260 17.87 1.95 -7.32
N HIS A 261 18.09 2.82 -6.33
CA HIS A 261 19.40 3.15 -5.77
C HIS A 261 19.45 2.81 -4.28
N SER A 262 20.34 1.90 -3.89
CA SER A 262 20.49 1.51 -2.48
C SER A 262 21.83 0.88 -2.14
N ASN A 263 22.17 0.79 -0.85
CA ASN A 263 23.33 -0.01 -0.41
C ASN A 263 23.00 -1.50 -0.44
N ASP A 264 21.78 -1.85 -0.03
CA ASP A 264 21.24 -3.21 -0.11
C ASP A 264 19.88 -3.23 -0.80
N ILE A 265 19.72 -4.17 -1.73
CA ILE A 265 18.48 -4.39 -2.46
C ILE A 265 18.06 -5.85 -2.21
N ASP A 266 17.07 -6.04 -1.34
CA ASP A 266 16.51 -7.35 -1.06
C ASP A 266 15.21 -7.57 -1.85
N LEU A 267 15.29 -8.46 -2.85
CA LEU A 267 14.17 -8.85 -3.70
C LEU A 267 13.80 -10.29 -3.38
N SER A 268 12.56 -10.52 -2.95
CA SER A 268 12.07 -11.84 -2.55
C SER A 268 10.58 -12.04 -2.83
N GLY A 269 10.04 -13.22 -2.53
CA GLY A 269 8.61 -13.48 -2.64
C GLY A 269 8.07 -13.39 -4.08
N SER A 270 6.76 -13.21 -4.22
CA SER A 270 6.05 -13.25 -5.52
C SER A 270 5.85 -11.85 -6.12
N LEU A 271 6.94 -11.10 -6.29
CA LEU A 271 6.92 -9.73 -6.82
C LEU A 271 6.93 -9.67 -8.36
N GLU A 272 6.39 -8.60 -8.94
CA GLU A 272 6.63 -8.20 -10.33
C GLU A 272 7.30 -6.82 -10.36
N LEU A 273 8.61 -6.78 -10.60
CA LEU A 273 9.42 -5.56 -10.62
C LEU A 273 9.87 -5.25 -12.05
N THR A 274 9.67 -4.01 -12.47
CA THR A 274 10.32 -3.41 -13.64
C THR A 274 11.11 -2.19 -13.16
N ALA A 275 12.44 -2.27 -13.24
CA ALA A 275 13.31 -1.15 -12.94
C ALA A 275 13.97 -0.67 -14.25
N LYS A 276 13.96 0.64 -14.48
CA LYS A 276 14.56 1.25 -15.66
C LYS A 276 15.51 2.36 -15.27
N ALA A 277 16.70 2.33 -15.84
CA ALA A 277 17.67 3.41 -15.76
C ALA A 277 17.23 4.65 -16.55
N GLY A 278 17.55 5.81 -16.00
CA GLY A 278 17.56 7.07 -16.73
C GLY A 278 18.80 7.20 -17.63
N SER A 279 18.64 7.94 -18.71
CA SER A 279 19.69 8.28 -19.68
C SER A 279 20.59 9.40 -19.13
N PRO A 280 21.89 9.45 -19.47
CA PRO A 280 22.57 8.55 -20.41
C PRO A 280 23.19 7.31 -19.74
N ASN A 281 23.25 7.23 -18.41
CA ASN A 281 24.13 6.27 -17.73
C ASN A 281 23.64 5.79 -16.36
N GLY A 282 22.36 5.98 -16.04
CA GLY A 282 21.74 5.41 -14.86
C GLY A 282 21.79 3.88 -14.87
N LYS A 283 21.48 3.29 -13.72
CA LYS A 283 21.37 1.85 -13.50
C LYS A 283 19.92 1.45 -13.29
N ALA A 284 19.55 0.24 -13.69
CA ALA A 284 18.20 -0.22 -13.37
C ALA A 284 18.12 -0.53 -11.87
N LEU A 285 19.07 -1.33 -11.37
CA LEU A 285 19.20 -1.73 -9.98
C LEU A 285 20.61 -1.44 -9.48
N SER A 286 20.81 -0.29 -8.86
CA SER A 286 22.09 0.17 -8.32
C SER A 286 22.24 -0.26 -6.88
N GLN A 287 22.93 -1.38 -6.65
CA GLN A 287 23.28 -1.86 -5.32
C GLN A 287 24.75 -1.51 -5.03
N ASN A 288 24.96 -0.68 -4.00
CA ASN A 288 26.29 -0.18 -3.62
C ASN A 288 27.04 0.43 -4.81
N GLY A 289 26.31 1.20 -5.64
CA GLY A 289 26.81 1.88 -6.84
C GLY A 289 27.11 0.97 -8.05
N ARG A 290 26.76 -0.31 -7.99
CA ARG A 290 26.96 -1.29 -9.08
C ARG A 290 25.63 -1.84 -9.54
N GLU A 291 25.56 -2.23 -10.82
CA GLU A 291 24.37 -2.91 -11.33
C GLU A 291 24.24 -4.28 -10.63
N LEU A 292 23.06 -4.55 -10.08
CA LEU A 292 22.76 -5.82 -9.44
C LEU A 292 22.76 -6.96 -10.46
N ASP A 293 23.50 -8.02 -10.15
CA ASP A 293 23.44 -9.25 -10.93
C ASP A 293 22.17 -10.03 -10.58
N LEU A 294 21.22 -10.07 -11.53
CA LEU A 294 19.93 -10.74 -11.37
C LEU A 294 20.05 -12.25 -11.09
N ASP A 295 21.18 -12.88 -11.38
CA ASP A 295 21.38 -14.29 -11.06
C ASP A 295 21.54 -14.52 -9.56
N THR A 296 22.02 -13.52 -8.81
CA THR A 296 22.27 -13.61 -7.36
C THR A 296 20.99 -13.61 -6.52
N ILE A 297 19.86 -13.19 -7.09
CA ILE A 297 18.57 -13.10 -6.40
C ILE A 297 17.62 -14.26 -6.74
N LYS A 298 17.96 -15.11 -7.72
CA LYS A 298 17.10 -16.20 -8.22
C LYS A 298 16.53 -17.08 -7.11
N ASP A 299 17.38 -17.47 -6.17
CA ASP A 299 17.02 -18.39 -5.08
C ASP A 299 16.14 -17.74 -4.00
N LYS A 300 16.03 -16.41 -3.99
CA LYS A 300 15.16 -15.64 -3.07
C LYS A 300 13.77 -15.41 -3.63
N LEU A 301 13.59 -15.54 -4.94
CA LEU A 301 12.33 -15.25 -5.62
C LEU A 301 11.31 -16.39 -5.44
N GLY A 302 10.09 -16.01 -5.10
CA GLY A 302 8.96 -16.94 -4.97
C GLY A 302 8.34 -17.30 -6.32
N PRO A 303 7.46 -18.32 -6.36
CA PRO A 303 6.81 -18.72 -7.60
C PRO A 303 5.99 -17.58 -8.23
N GLY A 304 6.10 -17.45 -9.55
CA GLY A 304 5.45 -16.38 -10.32
C GLY A 304 6.14 -15.02 -10.26
N ALA A 305 7.25 -14.89 -9.54
CA ALA A 305 8.01 -13.64 -9.49
C ALA A 305 8.66 -13.31 -10.83
N LYS A 306 8.79 -12.02 -11.11
CA LYS A 306 9.44 -11.49 -12.31
C LYS A 306 10.18 -10.19 -11.97
N VAL A 307 11.47 -10.15 -12.28
CA VAL A 307 12.29 -8.93 -12.18
C VAL A 307 12.83 -8.60 -13.55
N THR A 308 12.57 -7.39 -14.01
CA THR A 308 13.02 -6.85 -15.29
C THR A 308 13.86 -5.61 -15.01
N ALA A 309 15.07 -5.58 -15.55
CA ALA A 309 16.02 -4.48 -15.42
C ALA A 309 16.36 -3.96 -16.83
N THR A 310 16.06 -2.70 -17.11
CA THR A 310 16.34 -2.05 -18.38
C THR A 310 17.39 -0.97 -18.18
N ASP A 311 18.53 -1.08 -18.87
CA ASP A 311 19.62 -0.12 -18.77
C ASP A 311 19.32 1.19 -19.53
N ALA A 312 20.25 2.16 -19.41
CA ALA A 312 20.09 3.48 -20.02
C ALA A 312 20.10 3.46 -21.56
N ASN A 313 20.60 2.38 -22.18
CA ASN A 313 20.60 2.20 -23.63
C ASN A 313 19.32 1.49 -24.12
N GLY A 314 18.48 1.01 -23.19
CA GLY A 314 17.27 0.25 -23.48
C GLY A 314 17.49 -1.27 -23.54
N GLU A 315 18.69 -1.78 -23.23
CA GLU A 315 18.91 -3.21 -23.13
C GLU A 315 18.25 -3.76 -21.87
N THR A 316 17.57 -4.90 -22.00
CA THR A 316 16.76 -5.47 -20.92
C THR A 316 17.26 -6.84 -20.52
N LYS A 317 17.44 -7.03 -19.21
CA LYS A 317 17.67 -8.32 -18.57
C LYS A 317 16.46 -8.69 -17.72
N GLN A 318 16.15 -9.98 -17.64
CA GLN A 318 15.02 -10.47 -16.88
C GLN A 318 15.36 -11.78 -16.18
N VAL A 319 14.86 -11.91 -14.96
CA VAL A 319 14.74 -13.18 -14.24
C VAL A 319 13.28 -13.41 -13.89
N SER A 320 12.80 -14.65 -14.00
CA SER A 320 11.45 -15.01 -13.62
C SER A 320 11.39 -16.43 -13.09
N ILE A 321 10.59 -16.64 -12.05
CA ILE A 321 10.29 -17.96 -11.51
C ILE A 321 8.93 -18.39 -12.07
N PRO A 322 8.85 -19.51 -12.81
CA PRO A 322 7.57 -20.01 -13.31
C PRO A 322 6.57 -20.17 -12.18
N ARG A 323 5.30 -19.89 -12.46
CA ARG A 323 4.23 -20.34 -11.57
C ARG A 323 4.22 -21.87 -11.61
N PRO A 324 4.00 -22.56 -10.47
CA PRO A 324 3.84 -24.00 -10.48
C PRO A 324 2.73 -24.32 -11.46
N VAL A 325 3.04 -25.14 -12.46
CA VAL A 325 2.04 -25.59 -13.43
C VAL A 325 1.02 -26.40 -12.64
N GLU A 326 -0.28 -26.04 -12.73
CA GLU A 326 -1.31 -26.91 -12.18
C GLU A 326 -1.12 -28.31 -12.80
N PRO A 327 -1.10 -29.39 -12.00
CA PRO A 327 -1.10 -30.72 -12.58
C PRO A 327 -2.35 -30.82 -13.46
N GLU A 328 -2.13 -31.06 -14.76
CA GLU A 328 -3.18 -31.45 -15.69
C GLU A 328 -4.06 -32.49 -14.98
N GLY A 329 -5.34 -32.15 -14.74
CA GLY A 329 -6.27 -33.07 -14.12
C GLY A 329 -6.24 -34.40 -14.87
N PRO A 330 -6.38 -35.56 -14.19
CA PRO A 330 -6.31 -36.84 -14.86
C PRO A 330 -7.32 -36.86 -16.02
N VAL A 331 -6.82 -37.03 -17.24
CA VAL A 331 -7.64 -37.31 -18.42
C VAL A 331 -8.41 -38.57 -18.09
N ILE A 332 -9.72 -38.45 -17.83
CA ILE A 332 -10.60 -39.61 -17.68
C ILE A 332 -10.62 -40.30 -19.04
N PRO A 333 -10.07 -41.53 -19.19
CA PRO A 333 -10.22 -42.27 -20.42
C PRO A 333 -11.67 -42.76 -20.44
N GLY A 334 -12.45 -42.24 -21.38
CA GLY A 334 -13.76 -42.78 -21.69
C GLY A 334 -13.63 -44.21 -22.23
N ASP A 335 -14.24 -45.14 -21.51
CA ASP A 335 -14.66 -46.50 -21.84
C ASP A 335 -14.10 -47.14 -23.13
N SER A 336 -13.27 -48.18 -22.95
CA SER A 336 -13.52 -49.50 -23.54
C SER A 336 -12.52 -50.56 -23.00
N SER A 337 -13.08 -51.48 -22.21
CA SER A 337 -12.80 -52.93 -22.15
C SER A 337 -11.39 -53.47 -21.80
N SER A 338 -11.42 -54.33 -20.76
CA SER A 338 -10.77 -55.65 -20.66
C SER A 338 -9.58 -55.79 -19.69
N SER A 339 -9.84 -56.54 -18.60
CA SER A 339 -8.97 -57.53 -17.89
C SER A 339 -7.56 -57.11 -17.43
N SER A 340 -6.98 -57.47 -16.30
CA SER A 340 -7.22 -58.30 -15.10
C SER A 340 -5.82 -58.35 -14.44
N ASP A 341 -5.74 -58.57 -13.12
CA ASP A 341 -4.51 -58.79 -12.32
C ASP A 341 -3.76 -57.48 -11.99
N GLY A 342 -3.52 -57.06 -10.74
CA GLY A 342 -3.67 -57.67 -9.43
C GLY A 342 -2.56 -57.09 -8.54
N GLY A 343 -2.92 -56.48 -7.39
CA GLY A 343 -2.02 -56.35 -6.25
C GLY A 343 -1.51 -54.97 -5.85
N SER A 344 -2.26 -54.38 -4.91
CA SER A 344 -1.77 -53.73 -3.67
C SER A 344 -1.16 -52.32 -3.70
N ALA A 345 -1.88 -51.47 -2.96
CA ALA A 345 -1.66 -50.07 -2.67
C ALA A 345 -0.44 -49.76 -1.78
N ALA A 346 0.12 -48.57 -2.01
CA ALA A 346 0.31 -47.56 -0.97
C ALA A 346 -0.08 -46.20 -1.57
N PRO A 347 -1.00 -45.42 -0.96
CA PRO A 347 -1.41 -44.13 -1.51
C PRO A 347 -0.29 -43.11 -1.30
N SER A 348 0.10 -42.44 -2.38
CA SER A 348 0.81 -41.16 -2.33
C SER A 348 -0.11 -40.11 -1.71
N ALA A 349 0.25 -39.59 -0.54
CA ALA A 349 -0.47 -38.47 0.07
C ALA A 349 0.20 -37.14 -0.31
N PRO A 350 -0.56 -36.22 -0.92
CA PRO A 350 -0.46 -34.80 -0.60
C PRO A 350 -1.82 -34.27 -0.13
N ALA A 351 -1.82 -33.54 0.98
CA ALA A 351 -2.74 -32.44 1.33
C ALA A 351 -2.92 -32.36 2.85
N PHE A 352 -2.72 -31.18 3.41
CA PHE A 352 -3.40 -30.80 4.65
C PHE A 352 -4.91 -30.83 4.39
N SER A 353 -5.57 -31.97 4.60
CA SER A 353 -7.03 -32.02 4.64
C SER A 353 -7.48 -31.50 6.00
N LEU A 354 -7.70 -30.18 6.10
CA LEU A 354 -8.20 -29.54 7.31
C LEU A 354 -9.68 -29.90 7.50
N PRO A 355 -10.05 -30.66 8.54
CA PRO A 355 -11.45 -30.98 8.81
C PRO A 355 -12.25 -29.70 9.06
N GLY A 356 -13.33 -29.48 8.31
CA GLY A 356 -14.20 -28.32 8.49
C GLY A 356 -13.87 -27.10 7.62
N LEU A 357 -12.87 -27.17 6.74
CA LEU A 357 -12.66 -26.24 5.63
C LEU A 357 -13.30 -26.82 4.36
N THR A 358 -14.15 -26.04 3.70
CA THR A 358 -14.71 -26.41 2.39
C THR A 358 -14.72 -25.22 1.45
N VAL A 359 -14.62 -25.50 0.16
CA VAL A 359 -14.80 -24.50 -0.89
C VAL A 359 -16.01 -24.89 -1.73
N THR A 360 -16.92 -23.95 -1.97
CA THR A 360 -18.10 -24.17 -2.79
C THR A 360 -18.14 -23.23 -4.01
N ASP A 361 -18.78 -23.68 -5.08
CA ASP A 361 -19.12 -22.82 -6.22
C ASP A 361 -20.37 -21.94 -5.93
N LYS A 362 -20.82 -21.20 -6.96
CA LYS A 362 -22.02 -20.35 -6.88
C LYS A 362 -23.32 -21.11 -6.58
N ASP A 363 -23.37 -22.41 -6.87
CA ASP A 363 -24.54 -23.27 -6.66
C ASP A 363 -24.43 -24.02 -5.31
N GLY A 364 -23.39 -23.73 -4.53
CA GLY A 364 -23.14 -24.35 -3.23
C GLY A 364 -22.52 -25.75 -3.33
N GLN A 365 -22.12 -26.20 -4.52
CA GLN A 365 -21.47 -27.51 -4.68
C GLN A 365 -20.01 -27.44 -4.25
N ARG A 366 -19.53 -28.48 -3.56
CA ARG A 366 -18.11 -28.57 -3.17
C ARG A 366 -17.24 -28.68 -4.40
N ILE A 367 -16.21 -27.86 -4.44
CA ILE A 367 -15.20 -27.83 -5.50
C ILE A 367 -13.82 -28.08 -4.93
N SER A 368 -12.91 -28.55 -5.78
CA SER A 368 -11.51 -28.74 -5.42
C SER A 368 -10.82 -27.39 -5.23
N TYR A 369 -9.83 -27.37 -4.35
CA TYR A 369 -8.98 -26.22 -4.06
C TYR A 369 -7.56 -26.72 -3.79
N THR A 370 -6.59 -25.83 -3.90
CA THR A 370 -5.23 -26.07 -3.42
C THR A 370 -4.99 -25.24 -2.17
N SER A 371 -4.22 -25.79 -1.22
CA SER A 371 -3.85 -25.07 0.00
C SER A 371 -2.36 -25.18 0.25
N THR A 372 -1.73 -24.04 0.52
CA THR A 372 -0.30 -23.95 0.82
C THR A 372 -0.12 -23.14 2.10
N GLN A 373 0.69 -23.66 3.03
CA GLN A 373 1.14 -22.90 4.19
C GLN A 373 2.51 -22.29 3.88
N SER A 374 2.65 -20.99 4.13
CA SER A 374 3.93 -20.28 4.10
C SER A 374 4.07 -19.47 5.39
N GLY A 375 5.00 -19.87 6.26
CA GLY A 375 5.08 -19.33 7.62
C GLY A 375 3.76 -19.49 8.37
N ASN A 376 3.25 -18.36 8.87
CA ASN A 376 2.01 -18.28 9.66
C ASN A 376 0.79 -17.97 8.77
N THR A 377 0.90 -18.11 7.45
CA THR A 377 -0.18 -17.85 6.49
C THR A 377 -0.62 -19.13 5.78
N LEU A 378 -1.92 -19.41 5.81
CA LEU A 378 -2.56 -20.45 5.00
C LEU A 378 -3.23 -19.82 3.77
N THR A 379 -2.75 -20.16 2.58
CA THR A 379 -3.32 -19.71 1.33
C THR A 379 -4.20 -20.80 0.72
N VAL A 380 -5.45 -20.49 0.40
CA VAL A 380 -6.43 -21.37 -0.26
C VAL A 380 -6.76 -20.79 -1.63
N CYS A 381 -6.40 -21.51 -2.69
CA CYS A 381 -6.55 -21.06 -4.08
C CYS A 381 -7.60 -21.88 -4.83
N VAL A 382 -8.37 -21.18 -5.67
CA VAL A 382 -9.45 -21.74 -6.48
C VAL A 382 -9.41 -21.16 -7.89
N GLY A 383 -9.32 -22.03 -8.90
CA GLY A 383 -9.35 -21.67 -10.33
C GLY A 383 -10.74 -21.27 -10.85
N ARG A 384 -11.51 -20.47 -10.09
CA ARG A 384 -12.86 -19.99 -10.48
C ARG A 384 -12.94 -18.48 -10.31
N PHE A 385 -13.82 -17.82 -11.07
CA PHE A 385 -14.14 -16.40 -10.89
C PHE A 385 -15.09 -16.13 -9.71
N THR A 386 -15.82 -17.14 -9.26
CA THR A 386 -16.73 -17.06 -8.12
C THR A 386 -16.63 -18.34 -7.32
N ALA A 387 -16.36 -18.20 -6.04
CA ALA A 387 -16.25 -19.31 -5.10
C ALA A 387 -16.44 -18.79 -3.68
N SER A 388 -16.87 -19.67 -2.78
CA SER A 388 -16.99 -19.36 -1.36
C SER A 388 -16.06 -20.27 -0.56
N PHE A 389 -15.20 -19.65 0.24
CA PHE A 389 -14.45 -20.29 1.31
C PHE A 389 -15.34 -20.40 2.54
N ARG A 390 -15.43 -21.60 3.11
CA ARG A 390 -16.24 -21.90 4.29
C ARG A 390 -15.37 -22.58 5.33
N ILE A 391 -15.37 -22.06 6.54
CA ILE A 391 -14.65 -22.66 7.66
C ILE A 391 -15.42 -22.52 8.97
N SER A 392 -15.41 -23.58 9.78
CA SER A 392 -15.98 -23.53 11.13
C SER A 392 -15.02 -22.83 12.12
N LEU A 393 -15.56 -22.22 13.17
CA LEU A 393 -14.72 -21.64 14.23
C LEU A 393 -13.86 -22.70 14.96
N ALA A 394 -14.31 -23.94 15.05
CA ALA A 394 -13.51 -25.04 15.58
C ALA A 394 -12.24 -25.28 14.74
N ALA A 395 -12.37 -25.26 13.41
CA ALA A 395 -11.25 -25.40 12.49
C ALA A 395 -10.32 -24.17 12.53
N LEU A 396 -10.86 -22.95 12.72
CA LEU A 396 -10.03 -21.75 12.93
C LEU A 396 -9.19 -21.83 14.21
N ARG A 397 -9.75 -22.35 15.32
CA ARG A 397 -8.99 -22.58 16.56
C ARG A 397 -7.87 -23.60 16.36
N GLN A 398 -8.11 -24.64 15.57
CA GLN A 398 -7.10 -25.61 15.22
C GLN A 398 -5.97 -24.97 14.40
N LEU A 399 -6.31 -24.17 13.38
CA LEU A 399 -5.32 -23.42 12.59
C LEU A 399 -4.46 -22.51 13.46
N ARG A 400 -5.07 -21.80 14.40
CA ARG A 400 -4.34 -20.97 15.37
C ARG A 400 -3.37 -21.79 16.23
N ALA A 401 -3.82 -22.96 16.71
CA ALA A 401 -2.97 -23.86 17.51
C ALA A 401 -1.80 -24.44 16.68
N GLU A 402 -1.97 -24.54 15.37
CA GLU A 402 -0.94 -24.94 14.40
C GLU A 402 -0.03 -23.76 13.97
N GLY A 403 -0.21 -22.58 14.55
CA GLY A 403 0.62 -21.39 14.28
C GLY A 403 0.19 -20.58 13.06
N ILE A 404 -1.00 -20.82 12.51
CA ILE A 404 -1.57 -20.00 11.44
C ILE A 404 -2.24 -18.77 12.04
N GLU A 405 -1.75 -17.60 11.63
CA GLU A 405 -2.27 -16.30 12.03
C GLU A 405 -3.18 -15.69 10.97
N THR A 406 -2.94 -16.01 9.69
CA THR A 406 -3.67 -15.43 8.57
C THR A 406 -4.11 -16.48 7.56
N ILE A 407 -5.28 -16.25 6.96
CA ILE A 407 -5.82 -17.07 5.87
C ILE A 407 -6.03 -16.19 4.65
N THR A 408 -5.44 -16.56 3.53
CA THR A 408 -5.67 -15.90 2.25
C THR A 408 -6.54 -16.79 1.38
N PHE A 409 -7.72 -16.32 1.00
CA PHE A 409 -8.55 -16.97 0.00
C PHE A 409 -8.36 -16.28 -1.35
N GLN A 410 -8.05 -17.04 -2.39
CA GLN A 410 -7.74 -16.51 -3.72
C GLN A 410 -8.58 -17.19 -4.80
N THR A 411 -9.32 -16.36 -5.54
CA THR A 411 -9.94 -16.70 -6.82
C THR A 411 -9.18 -16.00 -7.95
N ILE A 412 -9.51 -16.30 -9.21
CA ILE A 412 -8.75 -15.78 -10.38
C ILE A 412 -8.60 -14.24 -10.36
N LEU A 413 -9.62 -13.52 -9.88
CA LEU A 413 -9.71 -12.06 -9.95
C LEU A 413 -9.82 -11.38 -8.58
N CYS A 414 -9.78 -12.13 -7.48
CA CYS A 414 -9.96 -11.58 -6.15
C CYS A 414 -9.13 -12.35 -5.13
N SER A 415 -8.47 -11.63 -4.23
CA SER A 415 -7.67 -12.19 -3.15
C SER A 415 -8.04 -11.45 -1.88
N THR A 416 -8.46 -12.17 -0.85
CA THR A 416 -8.80 -11.58 0.46
C THR A 416 -8.00 -12.31 1.53
N THR A 417 -7.32 -11.55 2.38
CA THR A 417 -6.60 -12.07 3.54
C THR A 417 -7.36 -11.71 4.80
N LEU A 418 -7.54 -12.68 5.68
CA LEU A 418 -8.29 -12.56 6.93
C LEU A 418 -7.39 -12.98 8.10
N SER A 419 -7.44 -12.25 9.20
CA SER A 419 -6.79 -12.65 10.45
C SER A 419 -7.61 -13.75 11.14
N VAL A 420 -6.94 -14.83 11.57
CA VAL A 420 -7.58 -15.92 12.31
C VAL A 420 -8.12 -15.40 13.64
N ASP A 421 -7.40 -14.50 14.31
CA ASP A 421 -7.80 -13.94 15.61
C ASP A 421 -9.02 -13.01 15.46
N GLU A 422 -9.09 -12.22 14.38
CA GLU A 422 -10.27 -11.39 14.10
C GLU A 422 -11.49 -12.26 13.78
N LEU A 423 -11.34 -13.31 12.96
CA LEU A 423 -12.44 -14.23 12.65
C LEU A 423 -12.98 -14.94 13.90
N LEU A 424 -12.09 -15.34 14.81
CA LEU A 424 -12.47 -15.94 16.09
C LEU A 424 -13.18 -14.96 17.03
N ALA A 425 -12.82 -13.67 16.99
CA ALA A 425 -13.45 -12.63 17.81
C ALA A 425 -14.87 -12.25 17.32
N MET A 426 -15.18 -12.49 16.04
CA MET A 426 -16.44 -12.10 15.41
C MET A 426 -17.58 -13.14 15.53
N GLY A 427 -17.29 -14.38 15.92
CA GLY A 427 -18.27 -15.50 15.90
C GLY A 427 -18.58 -16.12 17.27
N GLY A 428 -19.79 -16.68 17.40
CA GLY A 428 -20.17 -17.57 18.52
C GLY A 428 -19.68 -19.01 18.32
N GLU A 429 -19.76 -19.87 19.35
CA GLU A 429 -19.09 -21.18 19.41
C GLU A 429 -19.30 -22.10 18.18
N ASP A 430 -20.46 -21.98 17.51
CA ASP A 430 -20.87 -22.77 16.34
C ASP A 430 -21.01 -21.97 15.02
N ALA A 431 -20.47 -20.75 14.94
CA ALA A 431 -20.59 -19.93 13.73
C ALA A 431 -19.77 -20.49 12.56
N GLU A 432 -20.36 -20.44 11.35
CA GLU A 432 -19.64 -20.66 10.09
C GLU A 432 -19.15 -19.31 9.57
N VAL A 433 -17.88 -19.26 9.17
CA VAL A 433 -17.32 -18.14 8.42
C VAL A 433 -17.40 -18.47 6.94
N VAL A 434 -18.05 -17.61 6.18
CA VAL A 434 -18.16 -17.74 4.72
C VAL A 434 -17.62 -16.48 4.07
N LEU A 435 -16.51 -16.61 3.36
CA LEU A 435 -15.97 -15.58 2.49
C LEU A 435 -16.32 -15.94 1.05
N THR A 436 -17.13 -15.11 0.40
CA THR A 436 -17.53 -15.29 -0.99
C THR A 436 -16.80 -14.29 -1.86
N HIS A 437 -16.12 -14.78 -2.89
CA HIS A 437 -15.61 -13.95 -3.97
C HIS A 437 -16.59 -14.00 -5.15
N HIS A 438 -16.94 -12.85 -5.70
CA HIS A 438 -17.70 -12.73 -6.93
C HIS A 438 -16.98 -11.78 -7.90
N ILE A 439 -16.27 -12.36 -8.87
CA ILE A 439 -15.46 -11.62 -9.83
C ILE A 439 -14.36 -10.84 -9.08
N ARG A 440 -14.55 -9.53 -8.86
CA ARG A 440 -13.61 -8.64 -8.16
C ARG A 440 -14.10 -8.18 -6.78
N SER A 441 -15.32 -8.55 -6.38
CA SER A 441 -15.85 -8.23 -5.05
C SER A 441 -15.70 -9.41 -4.10
N SER A 442 -15.60 -9.11 -2.81
CA SER A 442 -15.66 -10.10 -1.75
C SER A 442 -16.75 -9.73 -0.72
N THR A 443 -17.31 -10.74 -0.08
CA THR A 443 -18.30 -10.57 0.99
C THR A 443 -18.01 -11.61 2.07
N LEU A 444 -17.76 -11.13 3.28
CA LEU A 444 -17.55 -11.96 4.45
C LEU A 444 -18.86 -12.05 5.25
N THR A 445 -19.23 -13.26 5.65
CA THR A 445 -20.31 -13.48 6.61
C THR A 445 -19.82 -14.36 7.75
N VAL A 446 -20.25 -14.04 8.96
CA VAL A 446 -19.96 -14.84 10.17
C VAL A 446 -21.29 -15.18 10.83
N GLY A 447 -21.61 -16.47 10.91
CA GLY A 447 -22.92 -16.93 11.41
C GLY A 447 -24.11 -16.44 10.57
N GLY A 448 -23.90 -16.23 9.27
CA GLY A 448 -24.94 -15.77 8.33
C GLY A 448 -25.21 -14.26 8.34
N LYS A 449 -24.47 -13.48 9.12
CA LYS A 449 -24.54 -12.00 9.08
C LYS A 449 -23.37 -11.46 8.28
N ALA A 450 -23.65 -10.52 7.37
CA ALA A 450 -22.61 -9.76 6.67
C ALA A 450 -21.82 -8.93 7.67
N VAL A 451 -20.50 -8.92 7.50
CA VAL A 451 -19.53 -8.17 8.31
C VAL A 451 -19.05 -6.96 7.55
#